data_AF-A0A9E1IPF1-F1
#
_entry.id   AF-A0A9E1IPF1-F1
#
_cell.length_a   1.000
_cell.length_b   1.000
_cell.length_c   1.000
_cell.angle_alpha   90.00
_cell.angle_beta   90.00
_cell.angle_gamma   90.00
#
_symmetry.space_group_name_H-M   'P 1'
#
loop_
_entity.id
_entity.type
_entity.pdbx_description
1 polymer ?
#
loop_
_entity_poly.entity_id
_entity_poly.type
_entity_poly.pdbx_seq_one_letter_code
_entity_poly.pdbx_strand_id
1 'polypeptide(L)'
;FPVLESRPTEPGGPGVNRGLGDVAVALGLVLQETNLATDQLHWRNSDLTEDELRRLLIEAGAGQDALEELLGDMLTPGLDKLLRQLQNADSKVQAYLLLGLIESLIWSDEIMAADTLGEWVDFIIERRNGAVVDDLQQILSLDNEISSVGLVYGVAHLSDLEGKLAGFGYRRIGEQWHRAMTVDLDAHGLGPVHVALMRKANKQTIKRYIQQLEHQSMPSSLAPTPPLR
;
A
#
# COMPACT_ATOMS: atom_id res chain seq x y z
N PHE A 1 -28.87 -8.11 13.84
CA PHE A 1 -28.41 -7.36 12.66
C PHE A 1 -28.66 -8.23 11.45
N PRO A 2 -29.26 -7.76 10.34
CA PRO A 2 -28.84 -8.31 9.06
C PRO A 2 -27.36 -7.95 8.97
N VAL A 3 -26.50 -8.91 9.27
CA VAL A 3 -25.07 -8.76 9.12
C VAL A 3 -24.90 -8.60 7.61
N LEU A 4 -24.73 -7.37 7.11
CA LEU A 4 -23.97 -7.23 5.89
C LEU A 4 -22.62 -7.82 6.27
N GLU A 5 -22.34 -9.02 5.78
CA GLU A 5 -21.06 -9.67 6.02
C GLU A 5 -19.99 -8.65 5.66
N SER A 6 -19.14 -8.31 6.63
CA SER A 6 -17.90 -7.59 6.34
C SER A 6 -17.28 -8.28 5.15
N ARG A 7 -16.80 -7.51 4.17
CA ARG A 7 -15.98 -8.12 3.10
C ARG A 7 -14.95 -8.99 3.81
N PRO A 8 -14.82 -10.27 3.43
CA PRO A 8 -14.01 -11.20 4.19
C PRO A 8 -12.64 -10.57 4.40
N THR A 9 -12.32 -10.27 5.66
CA THR A 9 -10.93 -10.13 6.07
C THR A 9 -10.43 -11.54 5.95
N GLU A 10 -9.78 -11.86 4.85
CA GLU A 10 -9.32 -13.22 4.68
C GLU A 10 -8.49 -13.62 5.92
N PRO A 11 -8.88 -14.69 6.64
CA PRO A 11 -8.24 -15.06 7.89
C PRO A 11 -6.84 -15.58 7.56
N GLY A 12 -5.87 -14.67 7.59
CA GLY A 12 -4.60 -14.87 6.91
C GLY A 12 -4.80 -14.98 5.40
N GLY A 13 -5.31 -13.92 4.76
CA GLY A 13 -5.47 -13.91 3.31
C GLY A 13 -4.23 -14.38 2.59
N PRO A 14 -4.37 -14.93 1.38
CA PRO A 14 -3.25 -15.34 0.56
C PRO A 14 -2.25 -14.18 0.32
N GLY A 15 -2.59 -12.93 0.68
CA GLY A 15 -1.71 -11.77 0.74
C GLY A 15 -0.78 -11.64 1.96
N VAL A 16 -0.95 -12.39 3.07
CA VAL A 16 0.19 -12.59 4.00
C VAL A 16 1.12 -13.59 3.34
N ASN A 17 1.87 -13.10 2.37
CA ASN A 17 3.05 -13.80 1.89
C ASN A 17 3.85 -14.20 3.11
N ARG A 18 3.94 -15.51 3.39
CA ARG A 18 4.80 -15.99 4.48
C ARG A 18 6.17 -15.34 4.40
N GLY A 19 6.70 -15.17 3.18
CA GLY A 19 7.94 -14.45 2.93
C GLY A 19 7.93 -12.99 3.38
N LEU A 20 6.85 -12.23 3.15
CA LEU A 20 6.78 -10.81 3.54
C LEU A 20 6.58 -10.67 5.05
N GLY A 21 5.76 -11.54 5.65
CA GLY A 21 5.63 -11.66 7.10
C GLY A 21 6.97 -12.01 7.76
N ASP A 22 7.70 -12.97 7.21
CA ASP A 22 9.02 -13.39 7.71
C ASP A 22 10.06 -12.27 7.59
N VAL A 23 10.05 -11.51 6.48
CA VAL A 23 10.93 -10.34 6.31
C VAL A 23 10.56 -9.21 7.27
N ALA A 24 9.25 -8.94 7.46
CA ALA A 24 8.80 -7.96 8.44
C ALA A 24 9.29 -8.33 9.85
N VAL A 25 9.08 -9.58 10.27
CA VAL A 25 9.56 -10.08 11.56
C VAL A 25 11.07 -9.96 11.68
N ALA A 26 11.82 -10.32 10.63
CA ALA A 26 13.28 -10.22 10.62
C ALA A 26 13.80 -8.77 10.73
N LEU A 27 13.00 -7.79 10.31
CA LEU A 27 13.28 -6.35 10.47
C LEU A 27 12.71 -5.76 11.77
N GLY A 28 12.09 -6.57 12.63
CA GLY A 28 11.43 -6.10 13.85
C GLY A 28 10.13 -5.32 13.57
N LEU A 29 9.49 -5.58 12.44
CA LEU A 29 8.24 -4.98 12.01
C LEU A 29 7.08 -5.97 12.12
N VAL A 30 5.87 -5.43 12.04
CA VAL A 30 4.62 -6.20 11.89
C VAL A 30 3.88 -5.64 10.68
N LEU A 31 3.17 -6.51 9.95
CA LEU A 31 2.31 -6.06 8.87
C LEU A 31 1.13 -5.26 9.44
N GLN A 32 0.71 -4.22 8.72
CA GLN A 32 -0.42 -3.40 9.14
C GLN A 32 -1.71 -4.23 9.26
N GLU A 33 -1.94 -5.12 8.29
CA GLU A 33 -3.13 -5.97 8.23
C GLU A 33 -3.28 -6.90 9.43
N THR A 34 -2.16 -7.38 10.00
CA THR A 34 -2.20 -8.29 11.16
C THR A 34 -2.36 -7.55 12.49
N ASN A 35 -2.22 -6.23 12.49
CA ASN A 35 -2.24 -5.40 13.70
C ASN A 35 -3.42 -4.41 13.75
N LEU A 36 -4.23 -4.35 12.70
CA LEU A 36 -5.48 -3.58 12.69
C LEU A 36 -6.61 -4.40 13.36
N ALA A 37 -7.15 -3.87 14.45
CA ALA A 37 -8.31 -4.44 15.13
C ALA A 37 -9.59 -4.20 14.31
N THR A 38 -9.85 -5.06 13.34
CA THR A 38 -11.07 -5.05 12.50
C THR A 38 -12.24 -5.79 13.13
N ASP A 39 -12.02 -6.44 14.27
CA ASP A 39 -13.01 -7.26 15.01
C ASP A 39 -13.91 -6.44 15.95
N GLN A 40 -13.76 -5.11 15.96
CA GLN A 40 -14.54 -4.21 16.79
C GLN A 40 -15.97 -4.00 16.24
N LEU A 41 -16.91 -3.72 17.16
CA LEU A 41 -18.29 -3.41 16.81
C LEU A 41 -18.35 -2.17 15.87
N HIS A 42 -19.02 -2.32 14.73
CA HIS A 42 -19.15 -1.31 13.67
C HIS A 42 -17.86 -1.00 12.90
N TRP A 43 -16.82 -1.81 13.02
CA TRP A 43 -15.67 -1.77 12.11
C TRP A 43 -15.89 -2.73 10.94
N ARG A 44 -15.42 -2.32 9.76
CA ARG A 44 -15.57 -3.09 8.53
C ARG A 44 -14.41 -2.83 7.59
N ASN A 45 -13.97 -3.88 6.89
CA ASN A 45 -13.10 -3.73 5.73
C ASN A 45 -13.97 -3.38 4.51
N SER A 46 -13.70 -2.21 3.92
CA SER A 46 -14.44 -1.68 2.77
C SER A 46 -13.58 -1.61 1.50
N ASP A 47 -12.39 -2.20 1.55
CA ASP A 47 -11.46 -2.24 0.43
C ASP A 47 -11.81 -3.34 -0.58
N LEU A 48 -11.22 -3.25 -1.76
CA LEU A 48 -11.28 -4.30 -2.76
C LEU A 48 -10.37 -5.46 -2.37
N THR A 49 -10.85 -6.69 -2.57
CA THR A 49 -9.97 -7.87 -2.49
C THR A 49 -9.02 -7.90 -3.70
N GLU A 50 -7.93 -8.67 -3.62
CA GLU A 50 -7.04 -8.87 -4.77
C GLU A 50 -7.80 -9.44 -5.98
N ASP A 51 -8.70 -10.40 -5.76
CA ASP A 51 -9.54 -10.98 -6.82
C ASP A 51 -10.51 -9.96 -7.44
N GLU A 52 -11.04 -9.03 -6.64
CA GLU A 52 -11.85 -7.92 -7.16
C GLU A 52 -10.98 -6.98 -7.99
N LEU A 53 -9.80 -6.61 -7.50
CA LEU A 53 -8.89 -5.72 -8.21
C LEU A 53 -8.36 -6.34 -9.50
N ARG A 54 -8.02 -7.63 -9.48
CA ARG A 54 -7.63 -8.43 -10.65
C ARG A 54 -8.69 -8.42 -11.72
N ARG A 55 -9.95 -8.65 -11.35
CA ARG A 55 -11.07 -8.60 -12.29
C ARG A 55 -11.23 -7.22 -12.90
N LEU A 56 -11.21 -6.16 -12.09
CA LEU A 56 -11.34 -4.78 -12.57
C LEU A 56 -10.21 -4.38 -13.52
N LEU A 57 -8.98 -4.81 -13.26
CA LEU A 57 -7.84 -4.55 -14.13
C LEU A 57 -7.96 -5.30 -15.47
N ILE A 58 -8.35 -6.58 -15.46
CA ILE A 58 -8.61 -7.35 -16.68
C ILE A 58 -9.73 -6.70 -17.51
N GLU A 59 -10.83 -6.29 -16.86
CA GLU A 59 -11.96 -5.62 -17.52
C GLU A 59 -11.56 -4.27 -18.14
N ALA A 60 -10.62 -3.55 -17.53
CA ALA A 60 -10.07 -2.30 -18.04
C ALA A 60 -9.00 -2.50 -19.14
N GLY A 61 -8.63 -3.74 -19.44
CA GLY A 61 -7.71 -4.10 -20.52
C GLY A 61 -6.25 -4.30 -20.08
N ALA A 62 -5.98 -4.50 -18.79
CA ALA A 62 -4.63 -4.79 -18.32
C ALA A 62 -4.11 -6.10 -18.91
N GLY A 63 -2.91 -6.04 -19.50
CA GLY A 63 -2.20 -7.24 -19.95
C GLY A 63 -1.70 -8.10 -18.78
N GLN A 64 -1.29 -9.35 -19.06
CA GLN A 64 -0.74 -10.23 -18.02
C GLN A 64 0.49 -9.62 -17.35
N ASP A 65 1.39 -8.99 -18.11
CA ASP A 65 2.59 -8.33 -17.57
C ASP A 65 2.23 -7.23 -16.56
N ALA A 66 1.25 -6.37 -16.89
CA ALA A 66 0.78 -5.31 -15.99
C ALA A 66 0.09 -5.90 -14.74
N LEU A 67 -0.68 -6.98 -14.88
CA LEU A 67 -1.29 -7.68 -13.75
C LEU A 67 -0.23 -8.29 -12.83
N GLU A 68 0.81 -8.91 -13.39
CA GLU A 68 1.94 -9.44 -12.63
C GLU A 68 2.73 -8.33 -11.93
N GLU A 69 2.86 -7.16 -12.54
CA GLU A 69 3.60 -6.04 -11.95
C GLU A 69 2.81 -5.30 -10.87
N LEU A 70 1.50 -5.11 -11.07
CA LEU A 70 0.61 -4.35 -10.16
C LEU A 70 0.05 -5.18 -9.02
N LEU A 71 -0.31 -6.44 -9.29
CA LEU A 71 -0.95 -7.35 -8.33
C LEU A 71 -0.04 -8.48 -7.93
N GLY A 72 0.96 -8.80 -8.76
CA GLY A 72 1.99 -9.70 -8.31
C GLY A 72 2.73 -9.03 -7.17
N ASP A 73 3.25 -9.87 -6.30
CA ASP A 73 4.06 -9.42 -5.20
C ASP A 73 5.31 -8.72 -5.73
N MET A 74 5.30 -7.40 -5.80
CA MET A 74 6.47 -6.59 -6.14
C MET A 74 7.71 -6.94 -5.27
N LEU A 75 7.50 -7.64 -4.16
CA LEU A 75 8.53 -8.06 -3.21
C LEU A 75 8.92 -9.54 -3.30
N THR A 76 8.19 -10.41 -4.01
CA THR A 76 8.46 -11.87 -4.00
C THR A 76 9.72 -12.26 -4.77
N PRO A 77 10.04 -11.68 -5.95
CA PRO A 77 11.31 -11.94 -6.62
C PRO A 77 12.50 -11.42 -5.80
N GLY A 78 13.11 -12.31 -5.01
CA GLY A 78 14.27 -11.99 -4.18
C GLY A 78 13.97 -11.88 -2.69
N LEU A 79 12.72 -12.04 -2.25
CA LEU A 79 12.37 -12.06 -0.82
C LEU A 79 13.09 -13.17 -0.08
N ASP A 80 13.18 -14.36 -0.67
CA ASP A 80 13.93 -15.48 -0.12
C ASP A 80 15.43 -15.16 0.02
N LYS A 81 15.99 -14.40 -0.93
CA LYS A 81 17.38 -13.97 -0.88
C LYS A 81 17.58 -12.93 0.21
N LEU A 82 16.68 -11.96 0.30
CA LEU A 82 16.67 -10.94 1.35
C LEU A 82 16.51 -11.58 2.73
N LEU A 83 15.59 -12.52 2.87
CA LEU A 83 15.36 -13.27 4.10
C LEU A 83 16.60 -14.07 4.51
N ARG A 84 17.25 -14.77 3.57
CA ARG A 84 18.53 -15.46 3.85
C ARG A 84 19.65 -14.48 4.27
N GLN A 85 19.69 -13.29 3.68
CA GLN A 85 20.63 -12.25 4.08
C GLN A 85 20.31 -11.72 5.48
N LEU A 86 19.03 -11.54 5.81
CA LEU A 86 18.55 -11.07 7.11
C LEU A 86 18.74 -12.09 8.23
N GLN A 87 18.56 -13.39 7.95
CA GLN A 87 18.76 -14.46 8.94
C GLN A 87 20.18 -14.50 9.51
N ASN A 88 21.17 -14.04 8.74
CA ASN A 88 22.57 -13.98 9.15
C ASN A 88 23.08 -12.55 9.34
N ALA A 89 22.19 -11.55 9.20
CA ALA A 89 22.54 -10.15 9.33
C ALA A 89 22.77 -9.80 10.80
N ASP A 90 23.79 -8.98 11.05
CA ASP A 90 23.90 -8.32 12.35
C ASP A 90 22.89 -7.16 12.46
N SER A 91 22.74 -6.62 13.67
CA SER A 91 21.79 -5.54 13.94
C SER A 91 22.09 -4.24 13.15
N LYS A 92 23.33 -4.03 12.70
CA LYS A 92 23.69 -2.88 11.86
C LYS A 92 23.14 -3.02 10.47
N VAL A 93 23.27 -4.21 9.88
CA VAL A 93 22.73 -4.50 8.55
C VAL A 93 21.21 -4.38 8.55
N GLN A 94 20.53 -4.86 9.60
CA GLN A 94 19.08 -4.69 9.75
C GLN A 94 18.69 -3.21 9.81
N ALA A 95 19.38 -2.40 10.63
CA ALA A 95 19.15 -0.97 10.73
C ALA A 95 19.38 -0.23 9.40
N TYR A 96 20.39 -0.66 8.63
CA TYR A 96 20.65 -0.13 7.29
C TYR A 96 19.53 -0.45 6.30
N LEU A 97 19.04 -1.69 6.31
CA LEU A 97 17.94 -2.09 5.44
C LEU A 97 16.65 -1.35 5.79
N LEU A 98 16.37 -1.19 7.09
CA LEU A 98 15.21 -0.43 7.56
C LEU A 98 15.32 1.06 7.20
N LEU A 99 16.51 1.66 7.33
CA LEU A 99 16.75 3.02 6.84
C LEU A 99 16.56 3.10 5.32
N GLY A 100 17.04 2.12 4.56
CA GLY A 100 16.83 2.04 3.12
C GLY A 100 15.35 2.02 2.74
N LEU A 101 14.55 1.18 3.42
CA LEU A 101 13.11 1.09 3.22
C LEU A 101 12.39 2.39 3.57
N ILE A 102 12.75 3.03 4.69
CA ILE A 102 12.20 4.34 5.07
C ILE A 102 12.50 5.36 3.97
N GLU A 103 13.74 5.42 3.50
CA GLU A 103 14.14 6.36 2.45
C GLU A 103 13.47 6.04 1.12
N SER A 104 13.21 4.77 0.76
CA SER A 104 12.47 4.47 -0.48
C SER A 104 11.00 4.89 -0.41
N LEU A 105 10.36 4.73 0.75
CA LEU A 105 8.97 5.15 0.96
C LEU A 105 8.79 6.67 0.91
N ILE A 106 9.83 7.45 1.24
CA ILE A 106 9.79 8.92 1.10
C ILE A 106 9.75 9.36 -0.37
N TRP A 107 10.27 8.53 -1.29
CA TRP A 107 10.37 8.82 -2.72
C TRP A 107 9.33 8.06 -3.55
N SER A 108 8.33 7.44 -2.91
CA SER A 108 7.35 6.61 -3.60
C SER A 108 6.65 7.38 -4.71
N ASP A 109 6.26 8.62 -4.45
CA ASP A 109 5.50 9.44 -5.40
C ASP A 109 6.33 9.74 -6.66
N GLU A 110 7.62 10.08 -6.51
CA GLU A 110 8.50 10.31 -7.66
C GLU A 110 8.86 9.03 -8.42
N ILE A 111 8.99 7.89 -7.73
CA ILE A 111 9.20 6.59 -8.37
C ILE A 111 7.97 6.24 -9.20
N MET A 112 6.77 6.39 -8.64
CA MET A 112 5.51 6.09 -9.32
C MET A 112 5.25 7.03 -10.49
N ALA A 113 5.58 8.32 -10.36
CA ALA A 113 5.43 9.29 -11.45
C ALA A 113 6.38 9.02 -12.64
N ALA A 114 7.49 8.33 -12.40
CA ALA A 114 8.47 7.97 -13.42
C ALA A 114 8.19 6.61 -14.10
N ASP A 115 7.23 5.85 -13.57
CA ASP A 115 6.90 4.51 -14.01
C ASP A 115 5.72 4.52 -15.01
N THR A 116 5.77 3.62 -16.00
CA THR A 116 4.69 3.40 -16.98
C THR A 116 3.38 2.91 -16.36
N LEU A 117 3.43 2.43 -15.13
CA LEU A 117 2.27 1.95 -14.41
C LEU A 117 1.41 3.06 -13.78
N GLY A 118 1.84 4.33 -13.83
CA GLY A 118 1.16 5.43 -13.16
C GLY A 118 -0.36 5.48 -13.43
N GLU A 119 -0.78 5.32 -14.68
CA GLU A 119 -2.21 5.32 -15.06
C GLU A 119 -2.99 4.14 -14.46
N TRP A 120 -2.35 2.97 -14.34
CA TRP A 120 -2.96 1.80 -13.72
C TRP A 120 -3.05 1.95 -12.21
N VAL A 121 -2.07 2.58 -11.58
CA VAL A 121 -2.13 2.88 -10.16
C VAL A 121 -3.26 3.89 -9.89
N ASP A 122 -3.36 4.97 -10.66
CA ASP A 122 -4.46 5.92 -10.54
C ASP A 122 -5.83 5.23 -10.67
N PHE A 123 -5.96 4.30 -11.63
CA PHE A 123 -7.16 3.47 -11.78
C PHE A 123 -7.43 2.62 -10.54
N ILE A 124 -6.43 1.91 -10.02
CA ILE A 124 -6.55 1.08 -8.80
C ILE A 124 -7.05 1.95 -7.63
N ILE A 125 -6.46 3.13 -7.46
CA ILE A 125 -6.80 4.07 -6.40
C ILE A 125 -8.24 4.55 -6.53
N GLU A 126 -8.65 4.96 -7.73
CA GLU A 126 -10.02 5.39 -7.99
C GLU A 126 -11.02 4.28 -7.65
N ARG A 127 -10.74 3.04 -8.06
CA ARG A 127 -11.61 1.89 -7.80
C ARG A 127 -11.70 1.54 -6.32
N ARG A 128 -10.58 1.57 -5.58
CA ARG A 128 -10.58 1.33 -4.12
C ARG A 128 -11.37 2.41 -3.38
N ASN A 129 -11.20 3.68 -3.73
CA ASN A 129 -11.98 4.77 -3.15
C ASN A 129 -13.48 4.64 -3.49
N GLY A 130 -13.81 4.20 -4.71
CA GLY A 130 -15.19 3.91 -5.12
C GLY A 130 -15.82 2.81 -4.26
N ALA A 131 -15.11 1.71 -4.02
CA ALA A 131 -15.60 0.60 -3.20
C ALA A 131 -15.95 1.05 -1.76
N VAL A 132 -15.14 1.92 -1.16
CA VAL A 132 -15.41 2.50 0.17
C VAL A 132 -16.70 3.31 0.17
N VAL A 133 -16.91 4.12 -0.87
CA VAL A 133 -18.10 4.96 -1.01
C VAL A 133 -19.36 4.12 -1.25
N ASP A 134 -19.28 3.12 -2.11
CA ASP A 134 -20.39 2.20 -2.38
C ASP A 134 -20.79 1.42 -1.11
N ASP A 135 -19.81 0.95 -0.35
CA ASP A 135 -20.04 0.27 0.93
C ASP A 135 -20.67 1.21 1.97
N LEU A 136 -20.19 2.45 2.06
CA LEU A 136 -20.80 3.47 2.92
C LEU A 136 -22.25 3.78 2.50
N GLN A 137 -22.53 3.90 1.21
CA GLN A 137 -23.89 4.13 0.72
C GLN A 137 -24.81 2.96 1.09
N GLN A 138 -24.34 1.72 0.98
CA GLN A 138 -25.09 0.54 1.43
C GLN A 138 -25.39 0.62 2.94
N ILE A 139 -24.39 0.94 3.76
CA ILE A 139 -24.55 1.09 5.22
C ILE A 139 -25.59 2.15 5.56
N LEU A 140 -25.55 3.31 4.89
CA LEU A 140 -26.49 4.41 5.08
C LEU A 140 -27.92 4.10 4.57
N SER A 141 -28.04 3.24 3.56
CA SER A 141 -29.34 2.84 3.00
C SER A 141 -30.11 1.87 3.89
N LEU A 142 -29.40 1.17 4.77
CA LEU A 142 -30.00 0.32 5.77
C LEU A 142 -30.54 1.21 6.91
N ASP A 143 -31.85 1.17 7.10
CA ASP A 143 -32.59 1.95 8.10
C ASP A 143 -32.21 1.50 9.53
N ASN A 144 -31.07 2.00 10.00
CA ASN A 144 -30.39 1.51 11.20
C ASN A 144 -30.05 2.68 12.15
N GLU A 145 -30.21 2.47 13.46
CA GLU A 145 -29.78 3.37 14.54
C GLU A 145 -28.23 3.49 14.68
N ILE A 146 -27.46 3.29 13.61
CA ILE A 146 -25.99 3.35 13.66
C ILE A 146 -25.55 4.82 13.57
N SER A 147 -24.97 5.31 14.65
CA SER A 147 -24.43 6.69 14.73
C SER A 147 -22.95 6.80 14.36
N SER A 148 -22.22 5.67 14.28
CA SER A 148 -20.79 5.64 14.00
C SER A 148 -20.37 4.34 13.32
N VAL A 149 -19.52 4.44 12.29
CA VAL A 149 -18.92 3.31 11.58
C VAL A 149 -17.42 3.55 11.39
N GLY A 150 -16.61 2.50 11.54
CA GLY A 150 -15.19 2.50 11.20
C GLY A 150 -14.97 1.75 9.89
N LEU A 151 -14.37 2.41 8.89
CA LEU A 151 -14.05 1.81 7.60
C LEU A 151 -12.53 1.65 7.50
N VAL A 152 -12.07 0.42 7.26
CA VAL A 152 -10.67 0.11 6.98
C VAL A 152 -10.50 -0.02 5.47
N TYR A 153 -9.54 0.72 4.93
CA TYR A 153 -9.21 0.72 3.50
C TYR A 153 -7.74 1.09 3.28
N GLY A 154 -7.14 0.57 2.22
CA GLY A 154 -5.80 0.91 1.78
C GLY A 154 -5.79 2.28 1.09
N VAL A 155 -4.96 3.18 1.61
CA VAL A 155 -4.96 4.58 1.20
C VAL A 155 -4.06 4.78 -0.01
N ALA A 156 -4.62 5.39 -1.05
CA ALA A 156 -3.92 6.46 -1.75
C ALA A 156 -4.91 7.63 -1.94
N HIS A 157 -4.42 8.87 -1.82
CA HIS A 157 -5.18 10.10 -2.04
C HIS A 157 -6.42 10.32 -1.15
N LEU A 158 -6.19 10.52 0.16
CA LEU A 158 -7.23 10.88 1.16
C LEU A 158 -8.10 12.08 0.76
N SER A 159 -7.57 13.03 -0.01
CA SER A 159 -8.31 14.21 -0.47
C SER A 159 -9.48 13.88 -1.40
N ASP A 160 -9.35 12.86 -2.26
CA ASP A 160 -10.43 12.41 -3.14
C ASP A 160 -11.58 11.81 -2.31
N LEU A 161 -11.23 10.93 -1.38
CA LEU A 161 -12.22 10.32 -0.48
C LEU A 161 -12.91 11.38 0.38
N GLU A 162 -12.18 12.36 0.94
CA GLU A 162 -12.77 13.47 1.70
C GLU A 162 -13.82 14.24 0.87
N GLY A 163 -13.53 14.51 -0.41
CA GLY A 163 -14.47 15.12 -1.34
C GLY A 163 -15.72 14.28 -1.58
N LYS A 164 -15.56 12.97 -1.76
CA LYS A 164 -16.69 12.03 -1.92
C LYS A 164 -17.54 11.94 -0.66
N LEU A 165 -16.92 11.86 0.51
CA LEU A 165 -17.61 11.83 1.81
C LEU A 165 -18.41 13.10 2.09
N ALA A 166 -17.91 14.27 1.66
CA ALA A 166 -18.65 15.53 1.77
C ALA A 166 -20.00 15.49 1.01
N GLY A 167 -20.09 14.73 -0.09
CA GLY A 167 -21.34 14.50 -0.82
C GLY A 167 -22.44 13.81 0.00
N PHE A 168 -22.06 13.06 1.04
CA PHE A 168 -22.98 12.44 2.00
C PHE A 168 -23.26 13.31 3.23
N GLY A 169 -22.75 14.55 3.26
CA GLY A 169 -22.90 15.47 4.40
C GLY A 169 -21.91 15.23 5.54
N TYR A 170 -20.92 14.34 5.37
CA TYR A 170 -19.82 14.22 6.33
C TYR A 170 -18.88 15.42 6.22
N ARG A 171 -18.25 15.75 7.35
CA ARG A 171 -17.17 16.74 7.39
C ARG A 171 -16.01 16.18 8.19
N ARG A 172 -14.80 16.47 7.74
CA ARG A 172 -13.59 16.12 8.49
C ARG A 172 -13.55 16.90 9.79
N ILE A 173 -13.41 16.18 10.90
CA ILE A 173 -13.30 16.76 12.25
C ILE A 173 -11.90 16.61 12.84
N GLY A 174 -11.07 15.75 12.26
CA GLY A 174 -9.70 15.50 12.72
C GLY A 174 -9.03 14.40 11.91
N GLU A 175 -7.75 14.22 12.15
CA GLU A 175 -6.96 13.11 11.65
C GLU A 175 -5.92 12.71 12.69
N GLN A 176 -5.44 11.48 12.59
CA GLN A 176 -4.34 11.00 13.42
C GLN A 176 -3.34 10.27 12.55
N TRP A 177 -2.11 10.79 12.52
CA TRP A 177 -1.00 10.15 11.86
C TRP A 177 -0.24 9.29 12.86
N HIS A 178 -0.15 8.00 12.56
CA HIS A 178 0.67 7.06 13.30
C HIS A 178 2.00 6.87 12.60
N ARG A 179 3.08 6.84 13.37
CA ARG A 179 4.40 6.56 12.82
C ARG A 179 4.46 5.09 12.40
N ALA A 180 4.61 4.84 11.11
CA ALA A 180 4.63 3.48 10.57
C ALA A 180 5.88 2.68 10.98
N MET A 181 7.05 3.30 10.98
CA MET A 181 8.31 2.64 11.32
C MET A 181 9.36 3.63 11.84
N THR A 182 10.32 3.11 12.62
CA THR A 182 11.49 3.84 13.12
C THR A 182 12.70 2.94 13.15
N VAL A 183 13.88 3.55 13.04
CA VAL A 183 15.15 2.88 13.29
C VAL A 183 16.00 3.75 14.20
N ASP A 184 16.53 3.17 15.27
CA ASP A 184 17.48 3.84 16.18
C ASP A 184 18.91 3.57 15.72
N LEU A 185 19.40 4.43 14.83
CA LEU A 185 20.71 4.26 14.20
C LEU A 185 21.86 4.33 15.23
N ASP A 186 21.72 5.15 16.26
CA ASP A 186 22.74 5.32 17.30
C ASP A 186 22.84 4.06 18.18
N ALA A 187 21.71 3.44 18.53
CA ALA A 187 21.68 2.16 19.25
C ALA A 187 22.38 1.04 18.47
N HIS A 188 22.39 1.12 17.13
CA HIS A 188 23.12 0.21 16.27
C HIS A 188 24.58 0.62 16.03
N GLY A 189 25.09 1.68 16.68
CA GLY A 189 26.47 2.13 16.53
C GLY A 189 26.74 2.82 15.19
N LEU A 190 25.71 3.42 14.60
CA LEU A 190 25.77 4.15 13.33
C LEU A 190 25.82 5.65 13.62
N GLY A 191 27.03 6.18 13.73
CA GLY A 191 27.21 7.59 14.05
C GLY A 191 26.69 8.54 12.95
N PRO A 192 26.44 9.82 13.28
CA PRO A 192 25.78 10.78 12.39
C PRO A 192 26.45 10.96 11.01
N VAL A 193 27.78 10.93 10.96
CA VAL A 193 28.55 11.04 9.71
C VAL A 193 28.27 9.86 8.79
N HIS A 194 28.22 8.65 9.35
CA HIS A 194 27.95 7.45 8.58
C HIS A 194 26.53 7.46 8.02
N VAL A 195 25.55 7.82 8.85
CA VAL A 195 24.14 7.98 8.45
C VAL A 195 23.99 9.01 7.34
N ALA A 196 24.66 10.15 7.42
CA ALA A 196 24.59 11.20 6.39
C ALA A 196 25.15 10.70 5.04
N LEU A 197 26.26 9.96 5.06
CA LEU A 197 26.83 9.36 3.86
C LEU A 197 25.89 8.32 3.24
N MET A 198 25.27 7.49 4.07
CA MET A 198 24.30 6.50 3.61
C MET A 198 23.05 7.11 2.98
N ARG A 199 22.44 8.10 3.63
CA ARG A 199 21.30 8.82 3.06
C ARG A 199 21.63 9.43 1.70
N LYS A 200 22.83 10.01 1.58
CA LYS A 200 23.33 10.54 0.31
C LYS A 200 23.48 9.43 -0.75
N ALA A 201 24.01 8.27 -0.38
CA ALA A 201 24.13 7.13 -1.28
C ALA A 201 22.75 6.59 -1.71
N ASN A 202 21.83 6.36 -0.77
CA ASN A 202 20.46 5.90 -1.07
C ASN A 202 19.74 6.86 -2.01
N LYS A 203 19.81 8.18 -1.72
CA LYS A 203 19.25 9.22 -2.60
C LYS A 203 19.83 9.17 -4.01
N GLN A 204 21.13 8.92 -4.16
CA GLN A 204 21.74 8.79 -5.48
C GLN A 204 21.28 7.52 -6.21
N THR A 205 21.15 6.40 -5.49
CA THR A 205 20.64 5.14 -6.05
C THR A 205 19.20 5.29 -6.52
N ILE A 206 18.31 5.85 -5.69
CA ILE A 206 16.90 6.10 -6.05
C ILE A 206 16.80 7.00 -7.27
N LYS A 207 17.57 8.10 -7.32
CA LYS A 207 17.57 8.99 -8.49
C LYS A 207 18.00 8.29 -9.78
N ARG A 208 19.01 7.42 -9.72
CA ARG A 208 19.43 6.65 -10.91
C ARG A 208 18.35 5.66 -11.34
N TYR A 209 17.66 5.06 -10.37
CA TYR A 209 16.55 4.15 -10.65
C TYR A 209 15.40 4.88 -11.33
N ILE A 210 14.96 6.03 -10.79
CA ILE A 210 13.97 6.91 -11.43
C ILE A 210 14.37 7.26 -12.86
N GLN A 211 15.62 7.68 -13.09
CA GLN A 211 16.12 7.97 -14.43
C GLN A 211 16.06 6.75 -15.37
N GLN A 212 16.30 5.55 -14.86
CA GLN A 212 16.19 4.33 -15.66
C GLN A 212 14.74 4.05 -16.08
N LEU A 213 13.78 4.21 -15.16
CA LEU A 213 12.35 4.08 -15.46
C LEU A 213 11.92 5.09 -16.53
N GLU A 214 12.31 6.35 -16.41
CA GLU A 214 12.02 7.39 -17.41
C GLU A 214 12.55 7.03 -18.81
N HIS A 215 13.72 6.38 -18.89
CA HIS A 215 14.30 5.97 -20.19
C HIS A 215 13.64 4.72 -20.78
N GLN A 216 13.03 3.86 -19.96
CA GLN A 216 12.32 2.66 -20.42
C GLN A 216 10.88 2.96 -20.88
N SER A 217 10.34 4.12 -20.50
CA SER A 217 8.92 4.48 -20.60
C SER A 217 8.41 5.02 -21.96
N MET A 218 9.06 4.77 -23.11
CA MET A 218 8.61 5.27 -24.44
C MET A 218 8.72 4.23 -25.57
N PRO A 219 7.73 4.01 -26.49
CA PRO A 219 6.34 4.51 -26.55
C PRO A 219 5.23 3.42 -26.47
N SER A 220 4.21 3.73 -25.64
CA SER A 220 2.74 3.69 -25.84
C SER A 220 2.04 2.50 -26.55
N SER A 221 1.38 1.64 -25.76
CA SER A 221 0.05 1.06 -26.08
C SER A 221 -0.76 0.55 -24.88
N LEU A 222 -0.44 0.90 -23.62
CA LEU A 222 -0.97 0.24 -22.41
C LEU A 222 -1.91 1.08 -21.55
N ALA A 223 -2.34 2.26 -22.04
CA ALA A 223 -3.28 3.09 -21.30
C ALA A 223 -4.62 2.35 -21.10
N PRO A 224 -5.21 2.37 -19.88
CA PRO A 224 -6.51 1.78 -19.65
C PRO A 224 -7.56 2.37 -20.60
N THR A 225 -8.43 1.53 -21.14
CA THR A 225 -9.50 2.03 -22.02
C THR A 225 -10.58 2.68 -21.15
N PRO A 226 -11.00 3.93 -21.41
CA PRO A 226 -12.06 4.55 -20.62
C PRO A 226 -13.36 3.73 -20.75
N PRO A 227 -14.14 3.58 -19.66
CA PRO A 227 -15.36 2.80 -19.71
C PRO A 227 -16.35 3.42 -20.70
N LEU A 228 -16.98 2.57 -21.52
CA LEU A 228 -18.13 2.95 -22.34
C LEU A 228 -19.25 3.40 -21.40
N ARG A 229 -19.63 4.68 -21.49
CA ARG A 229 -20.77 5.27 -20.77
C ARG A 229 -22.10 4.71 -21.26
#